data_AF-A0A9J6G8W5-F1
#
_entry.id   AF-A0A9J6G8W5-F1
#
_cell.length_a   1.000
_cell.length_b   1.000
_cell.length_c   1.000
_cell.angle_alpha   90.00
_cell.angle_beta   90.00
_cell.angle_gamma   90.00
#
_symmetry.space_group_name_H-M   'P 1'
#
loop_
_entity.id
_entity.type
_entity.pdbx_description
1 polymer ?
#
loop_
_entity_poly.entity_id
_entity_poly.type
_entity_poly.pdbx_seq_one_letter_code
_entity_poly.pdbx_strand_id
1 'polypeptide(L)'
;MTRAKVRERVSQVETQQWAGRAAAKPALHFYVAHKREIRCEGFYDNASGSGLLFEARSGTLRTRRWQVSCGTAESAICELCGEEEESIEHVVLSCPRLEPQQPSGVSLEQALGFGQTGPSGGAAATSDGRDRGAVTAIIDRTKRRLEVWRSRDNGVGGKQ
;
A
#
# COMPACT_ATOMS: atom_id res chain seq x y z
N MET A 1 -24.72 -18.83 -26.38
CA MET A 1 -24.10 -18.38 -25.11
C MET A 1 -24.88 -17.18 -24.58
N THR A 2 -25.12 -17.07 -23.28
CA THR A 2 -25.82 -15.91 -22.69
C THR A 2 -24.83 -14.77 -22.41
N ARG A 3 -25.32 -13.52 -22.37
CA ARG A 3 -24.50 -12.33 -22.04
C ARG A 3 -23.76 -12.48 -20.69
N ALA A 4 -24.39 -13.12 -19.71
CA ALA A 4 -23.77 -13.43 -18.42
C ALA A 4 -22.55 -14.35 -18.56
N LYS A 5 -22.67 -15.45 -19.34
CA LYS A 5 -21.54 -16.36 -19.61
C LYS A 5 -20.39 -15.68 -20.35
N VAL A 6 -20.69 -14.72 -21.22
CA VAL A 6 -19.65 -13.93 -21.91
C VAL A 6 -18.91 -13.04 -20.90
N ARG A 7 -19.63 -12.33 -20.02
CA ARG A 7 -19.02 -11.48 -18.99
C ARG A 7 -18.16 -12.26 -18.01
N GLU A 8 -18.64 -13.41 -17.55
CA GLU A 8 -17.90 -14.33 -16.69
C GLU A 8 -16.55 -14.70 -17.32
N ARG A 9 -16.60 -15.12 -18.59
CA ARG A 9 -15.40 -15.52 -19.34
C ARG A 9 -14.43 -14.37 -19.56
N VAL A 10 -14.94 -13.17 -19.87
CA VAL A 10 -14.10 -11.97 -19.99
C VAL A 10 -13.41 -11.67 -18.66
N SER A 11 -14.16 -11.63 -17.55
CA SER A 11 -13.62 -11.36 -16.21
C SER A 11 -12.55 -12.37 -15.80
N GLN A 12 -12.76 -13.67 -16.09
CA GLN A 12 -11.79 -14.72 -15.82
C GLN A 12 -10.48 -14.51 -16.62
N VAL A 13 -10.61 -14.24 -17.92
CA VAL A 13 -9.44 -14.02 -18.80
C VAL A 13 -8.67 -12.77 -18.40
N GLU A 14 -9.36 -11.68 -18.11
CA GLU A 14 -8.74 -10.43 -17.64
C GLU A 14 -8.01 -10.63 -16.31
N THR A 15 -8.63 -11.35 -15.37
CA THR A 15 -8.01 -11.67 -14.06
C THR A 15 -6.74 -12.49 -14.23
N GLN A 16 -6.76 -13.52 -15.08
CA GLN A 16 -5.58 -14.34 -15.36
C GLN A 16 -4.46 -13.54 -16.03
N GLN A 17 -4.78 -12.71 -17.03
CA GLN A 17 -3.79 -11.87 -17.71
C GLN A 17 -3.18 -10.84 -16.76
N TRP A 18 -4.00 -10.19 -15.93
CA TRP A 18 -3.54 -9.24 -14.93
C TRP A 18 -2.59 -9.91 -13.93
N ALA A 19 -3.00 -11.05 -13.35
CA ALA A 19 -2.17 -11.78 -12.39
C ALA A 19 -0.83 -12.20 -13.01
N GLY A 20 -0.86 -12.77 -14.23
CA GLY A 20 0.36 -13.18 -14.94
C GLY A 20 1.31 -12.03 -15.26
N ARG A 21 0.78 -10.91 -15.77
CA ARG A 21 1.59 -9.71 -16.08
C ARG A 21 2.13 -9.03 -14.82
N ALA A 22 1.38 -9.05 -13.72
CA ALA A 22 1.82 -8.50 -12.45
C ALA A 22 2.92 -9.38 -11.82
N ALA A 23 2.75 -10.71 -11.84
CA ALA A 23 3.75 -11.65 -11.34
C ALA A 23 5.08 -11.60 -12.10
N ALA A 24 5.04 -11.25 -13.40
CA ALA A 24 6.25 -11.04 -14.21
C ALA A 24 7.09 -9.82 -13.78
N LYS A 25 6.62 -8.98 -12.86
CA LYS A 25 7.31 -7.79 -12.37
C LYS A 25 7.78 -7.99 -10.93
N PRO A 26 9.09 -8.18 -10.67
CA PRO A 26 9.60 -8.41 -9.31
C PRO A 26 9.24 -7.31 -8.30
N ALA A 27 9.16 -6.05 -8.76
CA ALA A 27 8.75 -4.92 -7.94
C ALA A 27 7.34 -5.09 -7.35
N LEU A 28 6.45 -5.82 -8.04
CA LEU A 28 5.06 -6.03 -7.62
C LEU A 28 4.88 -7.31 -6.77
N HIS A 29 5.94 -8.01 -6.36
CA HIS A 29 5.79 -9.31 -5.68
C HIS A 29 4.85 -9.23 -4.46
N PHE A 30 5.00 -8.20 -3.62
CA PHE A 30 4.16 -7.98 -2.45
C PHE A 30 2.71 -7.69 -2.83
N TYR A 31 2.50 -6.87 -3.86
CA TYR A 31 1.17 -6.58 -4.39
C TYR A 31 0.47 -7.84 -4.90
N VAL A 32 1.17 -8.65 -5.70
CA VAL A 32 0.65 -9.88 -6.30
C VAL A 32 0.31 -10.93 -5.26
N ALA A 33 1.14 -11.05 -4.22
CA ALA A 33 0.91 -12.00 -3.12
C ALA A 33 -0.39 -11.70 -2.36
N HIS A 34 -0.82 -10.43 -2.28
CA HIS A 34 -1.91 -10.01 -1.41
C HIS A 34 -3.14 -9.42 -2.12
N LYS A 35 -3.02 -8.92 -3.36
CA LYS A 35 -4.16 -8.46 -4.17
C LYS A 35 -4.84 -9.66 -4.83
N ARG A 36 -6.01 -10.04 -4.32
CA ARG A 36 -6.75 -11.23 -4.78
C ARG A 36 -7.61 -10.99 -6.02
N GLU A 37 -8.11 -9.77 -6.21
CA GLU A 37 -9.06 -9.44 -7.27
C GLU A 37 -8.83 -8.03 -7.84
N ILE A 38 -9.18 -7.86 -9.13
CA ILE A 38 -9.20 -6.57 -9.81
C ILE A 38 -10.45 -5.82 -9.38
N ARG A 39 -10.30 -4.91 -8.43
CA ARG A 39 -11.38 -4.06 -7.92
C ARG A 39 -10.88 -2.71 -7.45
N CYS A 40 -11.77 -1.74 -7.46
CA CYS A 40 -11.61 -0.48 -6.75
C CYS A 40 -11.65 -0.72 -5.25
N GLU A 41 -10.75 -0.04 -4.53
CA GLU A 41 -10.66 -0.13 -3.08
C GLU A 41 -11.33 1.11 -2.48
N GLY A 42 -12.22 0.91 -1.51
CA GLY A 42 -13.03 1.99 -0.94
C GLY A 42 -12.25 2.95 -0.02
N PHE A 43 -11.00 2.65 0.27
CA PHE A 43 -10.15 3.47 1.15
C PHE A 43 -9.28 4.48 0.40
N TYR A 44 -9.40 4.61 -0.92
CA TYR A 44 -8.74 5.68 -1.66
C TYR A 44 -9.65 6.91 -1.79
N ASP A 45 -9.14 8.06 -1.36
CA ASP A 45 -9.85 9.34 -1.27
C ASP A 45 -9.23 10.44 -2.14
N ASN A 46 -8.31 10.08 -3.06
CA ASN A 46 -7.53 10.99 -3.90
C ASN A 46 -6.68 12.03 -3.13
N ALA A 47 -6.51 11.90 -1.80
CA ALA A 47 -5.54 12.69 -1.07
C ALA A 47 -4.10 12.26 -1.40
N SER A 48 -3.12 13.09 -1.04
CA SER A 48 -1.69 12.77 -1.18
C SER A 48 -1.32 11.42 -0.57
N GLY A 49 -1.83 11.14 0.65
CA GLY A 49 -1.59 9.89 1.35
C GLY A 49 -2.17 8.67 0.62
N SER A 50 -3.26 8.83 -0.13
CA SER A 50 -3.79 7.76 -0.98
C SER A 50 -2.86 7.41 -2.15
N GLY A 51 -2.22 8.41 -2.77
CA GLY A 51 -1.19 8.19 -3.78
C GLY A 51 0.04 7.48 -3.22
N LEU A 52 0.54 7.94 -2.07
CA LEU A 52 1.68 7.32 -1.39
C LEU A 52 1.36 5.90 -0.92
N LEU A 53 0.14 5.66 -0.42
CA LEU A 53 -0.33 4.33 -0.06
C LEU A 53 -0.35 3.40 -1.28
N PHE A 54 -0.79 3.89 -2.44
CA PHE A 54 -0.75 3.11 -3.67
C PHE A 54 0.69 2.73 -4.03
N GLU A 55 1.63 3.68 -3.98
CA GLU A 55 3.05 3.42 -4.24
C GLU A 55 3.63 2.39 -3.25
N ALA A 56 3.30 2.49 -1.97
CA ALA A 56 3.72 1.53 -0.95
C ALA A 56 3.15 0.14 -1.24
N ARG A 57 1.85 0.05 -1.59
CA ARG A 57 1.18 -1.19 -1.96
C ARG A 57 1.77 -1.85 -3.20
N SER A 58 2.17 -1.06 -4.20
CA SER A 58 2.79 -1.57 -5.43
C SER A 58 4.30 -1.80 -5.30
N GLY A 59 4.91 -1.52 -4.15
CA GLY A 59 6.36 -1.67 -3.99
C GLY A 59 7.18 -0.61 -4.74
N THR A 60 6.56 0.51 -5.13
CA THR A 60 7.19 1.59 -5.93
C THR A 60 7.41 2.88 -5.15
N LEU A 61 7.17 2.88 -3.83
CA LEU A 61 7.48 4.01 -2.97
C LEU A 61 8.98 4.30 -3.00
N ARG A 62 9.34 5.55 -3.30
CA ARG A 62 10.72 6.01 -3.54
C ARG A 62 11.56 6.18 -2.27
N THR A 63 11.55 5.14 -1.43
CA THR A 63 12.39 5.02 -0.23
C THR A 63 13.88 5.06 -0.56
N ARG A 64 14.75 5.37 0.41
CA ARG A 64 16.21 5.33 0.21
C ARG A 64 16.70 3.99 -0.30
N ARG A 65 16.17 2.86 0.21
CA ARG A 65 16.49 1.53 -0.33
C ARG A 65 16.17 1.41 -1.82
N TRP A 66 15.02 1.94 -2.24
CA TRP A 66 14.66 1.99 -3.66
C TRP A 66 15.62 2.89 -4.45
N GLN A 67 15.96 4.07 -3.93
CA GLN A 67 16.89 5.00 -4.58
C GLN A 67 18.29 4.40 -4.77
N VAL A 68 18.81 3.68 -3.77
CA VAL A 68 20.07 2.93 -3.88
C VAL A 68 19.99 1.88 -4.99
N SER A 69 18.89 1.11 -5.04
CA SER A 69 18.70 0.11 -6.09
C SER A 69 18.64 0.71 -7.51
N CYS A 70 18.23 1.98 -7.63
CA CYS A 70 18.21 2.74 -8.87
C CYS A 70 19.50 3.55 -9.13
N GLY A 71 20.48 3.51 -8.22
CA GLY A 71 21.73 4.27 -8.33
C GLY A 71 21.58 5.78 -8.11
N THR A 72 20.47 6.24 -7.52
CA THR A 72 20.21 7.67 -7.26
C THR A 72 20.54 8.09 -5.83
N ALA A 73 20.97 7.16 -4.97
CA ALA A 73 21.44 7.43 -3.62
C ALA A 73 22.59 6.48 -3.25
N GLU A 74 23.46 6.92 -2.34
CA GLU A 74 24.62 6.15 -1.88
C GLU A 74 24.31 5.31 -0.64
N SER A 75 23.31 5.70 0.15
CA SER A 75 22.95 5.06 1.41
C SER A 75 21.46 4.73 1.46
N ALA A 76 21.15 3.54 1.97
CA ALA A 76 19.78 3.09 2.20
C ALA A 76 19.27 3.48 3.61
N ILE A 77 20.10 4.07 4.46
CA ILE A 77 19.73 4.43 5.83
C ILE A 77 18.65 5.52 5.83
N CYS A 78 17.65 5.36 6.69
CA CYS A 78 16.59 6.35 6.85
C CYS A 78 17.14 7.64 7.43
N GLU A 79 16.94 8.75 6.72
CA GLU A 79 17.43 10.07 7.15
C GLU A 79 16.64 10.63 8.34
N LEU A 80 15.45 10.07 8.61
CA LEU A 80 14.64 10.52 9.73
C LEU A 80 15.16 9.98 11.06
N CYS A 81 15.42 8.67 11.15
CA CYS A 81 15.92 8.05 12.37
C CYS A 81 17.44 7.86 12.40
N GLY A 82 18.09 7.64 11.26
CA GLY A 82 19.52 7.38 11.15
C GLY A 82 19.95 5.98 11.61
N GLU A 83 19.02 5.10 11.95
CA GLU A 83 19.30 3.82 12.64
C GLU A 83 19.08 2.59 11.75
N GLU A 84 18.04 2.60 10.91
CA GLU A 84 17.64 1.45 10.08
C GLU A 84 17.59 1.82 8.59
N GLU A 85 17.64 0.82 7.71
CA GLU A 85 17.37 1.02 6.29
C GLU A 85 15.93 1.51 6.04
N GLU A 86 15.80 2.56 5.23
CA GLU A 86 14.51 3.06 4.79
C GLU A 86 13.90 2.10 3.76
N SER A 87 13.14 1.15 4.26
CA SER A 87 12.26 0.28 3.49
C SER A 87 10.80 0.74 3.60
N ILE A 88 9.92 0.17 2.76
CA ILE A 88 8.47 0.41 2.87
C ILE A 88 7.97 -0.02 4.24
N GLU A 89 8.42 -1.16 4.74
CA GLU A 89 8.05 -1.66 6.05
C GLU A 89 8.50 -0.71 7.17
N HIS A 90 9.74 -0.20 7.07
CA HIS A 90 10.26 0.78 8.04
C HIS A 90 9.41 2.05 8.06
N VAL A 91 9.15 2.64 6.90
CA VAL A 91 8.36 3.88 6.80
C VAL A 91 6.92 3.65 7.25
N VAL A 92 6.30 2.52 6.90
CA VAL A 92 4.89 2.24 7.19
C VAL A 92 4.67 1.83 8.65
N LEU A 93 5.58 1.05 9.25
CA LEU A 93 5.36 0.43 10.57
C LEU A 93 6.31 0.95 11.66
N SER A 94 7.63 0.97 11.42
CA SER A 94 8.60 0.98 12.54
C SER A 94 9.36 2.28 12.76
N CYS A 95 9.46 3.18 11.78
CA CYS A 95 10.26 4.41 11.92
C CYS A 95 9.85 5.23 13.16
N PRO A 96 10.70 5.35 14.19
CA PRO A 96 10.32 5.96 15.46
C PRO A 96 10.09 7.47 15.34
N ARG A 97 10.59 8.09 14.27
CA ARG A 97 10.54 9.54 14.05
C ARG A 97 9.30 9.99 13.29
N LEU A 98 8.48 9.06 12.81
CA LEU A 98 7.23 9.35 12.11
C LEU A 98 6.05 9.28 13.06
N GLU A 99 5.21 10.32 13.03
CA GLU A 99 3.92 10.34 13.71
C GLU A 99 2.80 10.42 12.67
N PRO A 100 1.68 9.72 12.85
CA PRO A 100 1.36 8.82 13.96
C PRO A 100 2.14 7.48 13.94
N GLN A 101 2.48 6.94 15.12
CA GLN A 101 3.02 5.57 15.25
C GLN A 101 1.98 4.52 14.90
N GLN A 102 2.33 3.41 14.26
CA GLN A 102 1.37 2.29 14.12
C GLN A 102 1.12 1.58 15.46
N PRO A 103 -0.09 1.03 15.69
CA PRO A 103 -0.32 0.15 16.82
C PRO A 103 0.58 -1.09 16.76
N SER A 104 1.03 -1.57 17.92
CA SER A 104 1.79 -2.81 18.01
C SER A 104 0.99 -4.00 17.49
N GLY A 105 1.64 -4.89 16.73
CA GLY A 105 1.02 -6.10 16.18
C GLY A 105 0.28 -5.93 14.84
N VAL A 106 0.26 -4.71 14.27
CA VAL A 106 -0.25 -4.50 12.90
C VAL A 106 0.75 -5.04 11.89
N SER A 107 0.30 -5.93 11.00
CA SER A 107 1.12 -6.41 9.90
C SER A 107 1.21 -5.39 8.75
N LEU A 108 2.26 -5.49 7.92
CA LEU A 108 2.40 -4.64 6.75
C LEU A 108 1.20 -4.77 5.80
N GLU A 109 0.66 -5.99 5.65
CA GLU A 109 -0.52 -6.26 4.83
C GLU A 109 -1.74 -5.46 5.30
N GLN A 110 -2.00 -5.46 6.62
CA GLN A 110 -3.10 -4.72 7.23
C GLN A 110 -2.90 -3.21 7.08
N ALA A 111 -1.69 -2.72 7.36
CA ALA A 111 -1.33 -1.31 7.21
C ALA A 111 -1.52 -0.80 5.77
N LEU A 112 -1.29 -1.67 4.79
CA LEU A 112 -1.46 -1.42 3.37
C LEU A 112 -2.86 -1.74 2.83
N GLY A 113 -3.79 -2.17 3.69
CA GLY A 113 -5.18 -2.44 3.34
C GLY A 113 -5.41 -3.70 2.48
N PHE A 114 -4.51 -4.67 2.55
CA PHE A 114 -4.74 -6.00 1.98
C PHE A 114 -5.63 -6.85 2.91
N GLY A 115 -6.28 -7.88 2.36
CA GLY A 115 -7.14 -8.78 3.13
C GLY A 115 -8.50 -8.21 3.55
N GLN A 116 -8.85 -6.98 3.12
CA GLN A 116 -10.17 -6.38 3.31
C GLN A 116 -11.25 -7.13 2.51
N THR A 117 -11.78 -8.23 3.03
CA THR A 117 -12.94 -8.93 2.44
C THR A 117 -14.23 -8.19 2.82
N GLY A 118 -14.48 -7.04 2.21
CA GLY A 118 -15.74 -6.33 2.32
C GLY A 118 -16.47 -6.29 0.97
N PRO A 119 -17.76 -6.70 0.88
CA PRO A 119 -18.53 -6.50 -0.33
C PRO A 119 -18.76 -5.00 -0.53
N SER A 120 -18.26 -4.48 -1.64
CA SER A 120 -18.65 -3.19 -2.17
C SER A 120 -19.99 -3.36 -2.89
N GLY A 121 -21.07 -3.44 -2.11
CA GLY A 121 -22.45 -3.52 -2.63
C GLY A 121 -23.22 -4.74 -2.12
N GLY A 122 -24.19 -4.49 -1.25
CA GLY A 122 -25.13 -5.51 -0.75
C GLY A 122 -25.20 -5.54 0.77
N ALA A 123 -26.33 -5.08 1.30
CA ALA A 123 -26.64 -5.12 2.72
C ALA A 123 -26.64 -6.56 3.25
N ALA A 124 -25.74 -6.85 4.16
CA ALA A 124 -25.92 -7.88 5.18
C ALA A 124 -25.11 -7.45 6.41
N ALA A 125 -25.83 -6.85 7.37
CA ALA A 125 -25.29 -6.55 8.68
C ALA A 125 -25.08 -7.86 9.43
N THR A 126 -23.84 -8.31 9.52
CA THR A 126 -23.39 -9.12 10.66
C THR A 126 -22.33 -8.30 11.40
N SER A 127 -22.00 -8.72 12.62
CA SER A 127 -21.35 -8.01 13.74
C SER A 127 -19.95 -7.39 13.52
N ASP A 128 -19.60 -7.03 12.28
CA ASP A 128 -18.26 -6.73 11.75
C ASP A 128 -17.96 -5.23 11.59
N GLY A 129 -18.87 -4.36 12.01
CA GLY A 129 -18.72 -2.89 11.87
C GLY A 129 -17.55 -2.31 12.69
N ARG A 130 -17.21 -2.94 13.82
CA ARG A 130 -16.09 -2.50 14.68
C ARG A 130 -14.73 -2.82 14.07
N ASP A 131 -14.61 -3.98 13.43
CA ASP A 131 -13.37 -4.42 12.78
C ASP A 131 -13.10 -3.59 11.51
N ARG A 132 -14.14 -3.33 10.70
CA ARG A 132 -14.03 -2.46 9.53
C ARG A 132 -13.59 -1.03 9.89
N GLY A 133 -14.10 -0.48 10.99
CA GLY A 133 -13.68 0.82 11.51
C GLY A 133 -12.22 0.82 11.98
N ALA A 134 -11.78 -0.25 12.65
CA ALA A 134 -10.40 -0.41 13.10
C ALA A 134 -9.42 -0.51 11.92
N VAL A 135 -9.75 -1.28 10.88
CA VAL A 135 -8.85 -1.37 9.72
C VAL A 135 -8.81 -0.07 8.92
N THR A 136 -9.95 0.62 8.77
CA THR A 136 -9.96 1.94 8.12
C THR A 136 -9.07 2.92 8.89
N ALA A 137 -9.12 2.90 10.22
CA ALA A 137 -8.25 3.73 11.06
C ALA A 137 -6.77 3.38 10.91
N ILE A 138 -6.41 2.10 10.74
CA ILE A 138 -5.04 1.66 10.44
C ILE A 138 -4.58 2.22 9.09
N ILE A 139 -5.39 2.11 8.05
CA ILE A 139 -5.05 2.59 6.71
C ILE A 139 -4.91 4.12 6.71
N ASP A 140 -5.82 4.85 7.36
CA ASP A 140 -5.74 6.31 7.44
C ASP A 140 -4.55 6.79 8.28
N ARG A 141 -4.11 5.98 9.25
CA ARG A 141 -2.87 6.20 9.99
C ARG A 141 -1.66 6.01 9.07
N THR A 142 -1.65 4.97 8.25
CA THR A 142 -0.61 4.74 7.23
C THR A 142 -0.52 5.91 6.26
N LYS A 143 -1.65 6.38 5.71
CA LYS A 143 -1.69 7.54 4.81
C LYS A 143 -1.04 8.78 5.45
N ARG A 144 -1.48 9.16 6.65
CA ARG A 144 -0.95 10.33 7.38
C ARG A 144 0.54 10.19 7.66
N ARG A 145 0.96 8.99 8.06
CA ARG A 145 2.37 8.68 8.32
C ARG A 145 3.24 8.84 7.07
N LEU A 146 2.77 8.36 5.92
CA LEU A 146 3.44 8.50 4.63
C LEU A 146 3.50 9.96 4.18
N GLU A 147 2.47 10.76 4.43
CA GLU A 147 2.48 12.19 4.13
C GLU A 147 3.57 12.93 4.93
N VAL A 148 3.65 12.66 6.24
CA VAL A 148 4.70 13.24 7.10
C VAL A 148 6.09 12.81 6.63
N TRP A 149 6.26 11.54 6.27
CA TRP A 149 7.51 11.04 5.69
C TRP A 149 7.88 11.81 4.43
N ARG A 150 6.96 11.93 3.47
CA ARG A 150 7.19 12.59 2.19
C ARG A 150 7.52 14.07 2.35
N SER A 151 6.86 14.77 3.26
CA SER A 151 7.15 16.19 3.54
C SER A 151 8.56 16.41 4.08
N ARG A 152 9.10 15.44 4.84
CA ARG A 152 10.45 15.54 5.42
C ARG A 152 11.53 15.11 4.43
N ASP A 153 11.27 14.11 3.58
CA ASP A 153 12.14 13.69 2.47
C ASP A 153 12.39 14.87 1.49
N ASN A 154 11.32 15.58 1.10
CA ASN A 154 11.44 16.76 0.24
C ASN A 154 12.15 17.96 0.92
N GLY A 155 12.29 17.96 2.25
CA GLY A 155 12.95 19.03 3.00
C GLY A 155 14.48 18.96 2.99
N VAL A 156 15.07 17.84 2.59
CA VAL A 156 16.53 17.62 2.61
C VAL A 156 17.16 17.68 1.21
N GLY A 157 16.36 17.49 0.15
CA GLY A 157 16.81 17.49 -1.25
C GLY A 157 16.44 18.70 -2.10
N GLY A 158 15.83 19.75 -1.51
CA GLY A 158 15.39 20.95 -2.23
C GLY A 158 16.50 21.99 -2.43
N LYS A 159 17.55 21.67 -3.19
CA LYS A 159 18.32 22.70 -3.91
C LYS A 159 18.16 22.46 -5.41
N GLN A 160 17.71 23.53 -6.06
CA GLN A 160 17.40 23.68 -7.49
C GLN A 160 18.45 23.12 -8.44
#